data_AF-A0A508YLX3-F1
#
_entry.id   AF-A0A508YLX3-F1
#
_cell.length_a   1.000
_cell.length_b   1.000
_cell.length_c   1.000
_cell.angle_alpha   90.00
_cell.angle_beta   90.00
_cell.angle_gamma   90.00
#
_symmetry.space_group_name_H-M   'P 1'
#
loop_
_entity.id
_entity.type
_entity.pdbx_description
1 polymer ?
#
loop_
_entity_poly.entity_id
_entity_poly.type
_entity_poly.pdbx_seq_one_letter_code
_entity_poly.pdbx_strand_id
1 'polypeptide(L)'
;MTDSPYRTLDDNWKWYKDNYAFEYRTKDLLDGTVKPEDQARYDEFCAQIKLYRGSDAICEHDTRSPQWFARDRIIARKQREALRKGRDVSWVKTQAGISNSTYNRHVYLSQEVNMLHEKLKERGKRKRNDPKATICIDMQTYKRYEFDSRTDCDRYFDWPTGTASMMVVTKKHYHHRYWIFDKEDEEKVHGKV
;
A
#
# COMPACT_ATOMS: atom_id res chain seq x y z
N MET A 1 39.01 -8.77 -13.29
CA MET A 1 37.54 -8.74 -13.11
C MET A 1 37.03 -10.08 -13.60
N THR A 2 36.64 -10.97 -12.69
CA THR A 2 36.04 -12.27 -13.04
C THR A 2 34.59 -12.02 -13.41
N ASP A 3 34.26 -12.18 -14.69
CA ASP A 3 32.88 -12.18 -15.15
C ASP A 3 32.07 -13.19 -14.34
N SER A 4 30.94 -12.74 -13.78
CA SER A 4 30.00 -13.61 -13.08
C SER A 4 29.61 -14.78 -14.00
N PRO A 5 29.74 -16.05 -13.59
CA PRO A 5 29.47 -17.21 -14.44
C PRO A 5 27.97 -17.43 -14.71
N TYR A 6 27.11 -16.47 -14.39
CA TYR A 6 25.66 -16.58 -14.42
C TYR A 6 25.06 -15.44 -15.24
N ARG A 7 25.29 -15.48 -16.55
CA ARG A 7 25.04 -14.36 -17.49
C ARG A 7 23.59 -14.25 -17.96
N THR A 8 22.73 -15.24 -17.67
CA THR A 8 21.37 -15.31 -18.22
C THR A 8 20.30 -15.56 -17.15
N LEU A 9 19.05 -15.21 -17.48
CA LEU A 9 17.89 -15.45 -16.61
C LEU A 9 17.71 -16.96 -16.32
N ASP A 10 17.96 -17.82 -17.31
CA ASP A 10 17.79 -19.27 -17.21
C ASP A 10 18.79 -19.90 -16.24
N ASP A 11 20.04 -19.42 -16.23
CA ASP A 11 21.07 -19.91 -15.30
C ASP A 11 20.72 -19.58 -13.84
N ASN A 12 20.27 -18.35 -13.60
CA ASN A 12 19.83 -17.93 -12.27
C ASN A 12 18.56 -18.67 -11.86
N TRP A 13 17.61 -18.84 -12.78
CA TRP A 13 16.38 -19.59 -12.54
C TRP A 13 16.66 -21.03 -12.12
N LYS A 14 17.52 -21.74 -12.86
CA LYS A 14 17.92 -23.12 -12.53
C LYS A 14 18.59 -23.18 -11.16
N TRP A 15 19.52 -22.29 -10.89
CA TRP A 15 20.22 -22.26 -9.61
C TRP A 15 19.28 -22.03 -8.41
N TYR A 16 18.29 -21.13 -8.52
CA TYR A 16 17.29 -20.93 -7.47
C TYR A 16 16.43 -22.17 -7.25
N LYS A 17 16.02 -22.83 -8.33
CA LYS A 17 15.23 -24.06 -8.24
C LYS A 17 16.00 -25.17 -7.51
N ASP A 18 17.29 -25.29 -7.76
CA ASP A 18 18.14 -26.33 -7.19
C ASP A 18 18.47 -26.05 -5.70
N ASN A 19 18.62 -24.79 -5.31
CA ASN A 19 19.02 -24.41 -3.94
C ASN A 19 17.86 -24.02 -3.01
N TYR A 20 16.74 -23.57 -3.56
CA TYR A 20 15.58 -23.03 -2.82
C TYR A 20 14.26 -23.66 -3.29
N ALA A 21 14.26 -24.98 -3.51
CA ALA A 21 13.15 -25.72 -4.13
C ALA A 21 11.78 -25.53 -3.45
N PHE A 22 11.73 -25.42 -2.12
CA PHE A 22 10.47 -25.20 -1.38
C PHE A 22 9.92 -23.79 -1.62
N GLU A 23 10.80 -22.80 -1.62
CA GLU A 23 10.45 -21.39 -1.80
C GLU A 23 10.06 -21.10 -3.24
N TYR A 24 10.75 -21.72 -4.20
CA TYR A 24 10.42 -21.67 -5.62
C TYR A 24 8.97 -22.12 -5.89
N ARG A 25 8.48 -23.16 -5.19
CA ARG A 25 7.12 -23.67 -5.39
C ARG A 25 6.04 -22.79 -4.76
N THR A 26 6.38 -21.94 -3.81
CA THR A 26 5.41 -21.29 -2.92
C THR A 26 5.51 -19.76 -2.86
N LYS A 27 6.61 -19.16 -3.33
CA LYS A 27 6.89 -17.72 -3.20
C LYS A 27 7.23 -17.07 -4.55
N ASP A 28 6.88 -15.80 -4.71
CA ASP A 28 7.42 -14.97 -5.81
C ASP A 28 8.83 -14.52 -5.43
N LEU A 29 9.81 -14.91 -6.24
CA LEU A 29 11.23 -14.70 -6.04
C LEU A 29 11.68 -13.23 -6.19
N LEU A 30 10.77 -12.27 -6.06
CA LEU A 30 11.11 -10.85 -5.91
C LEU A 30 10.97 -10.36 -4.47
N ASP A 31 10.25 -11.11 -3.62
CA ASP A 31 10.01 -10.77 -2.22
C ASP A 31 10.49 -11.92 -1.28
N GLY A 32 11.27 -12.87 -1.79
CA GLY A 32 11.91 -13.95 -1.02
C GLY A 32 13.08 -13.47 -0.16
N THR A 33 13.34 -14.22 0.91
CA THR A 33 14.52 -14.04 1.77
C THR A 33 15.47 -15.19 1.48
N VAL A 34 16.66 -14.88 0.96
CA VAL A 34 17.71 -15.87 0.69
C VAL A 34 18.78 -15.80 1.77
N LYS A 35 19.69 -16.78 1.79
CA LYS A 35 20.85 -16.74 2.68
C LYS A 35 21.73 -15.51 2.35
N PRO A 36 22.39 -14.88 3.34
CA PRO A 36 23.19 -13.67 3.11
C PRO A 36 24.25 -13.82 2.01
N GLU A 37 24.90 -14.98 1.92
CA GLU A 37 25.89 -15.31 0.89
C GLU A 37 25.34 -15.33 -0.54
N ASP A 38 24.03 -15.53 -0.70
CA ASP A 38 23.35 -15.64 -1.99
C ASP A 38 22.66 -14.33 -2.40
N GLN A 39 22.67 -13.32 -1.53
CA GLN A 39 21.91 -12.07 -1.70
C GLN A 39 22.30 -11.33 -2.99
N ALA A 40 23.60 -11.21 -3.30
CA ALA A 40 24.07 -10.53 -4.50
C ALA A 40 23.52 -11.15 -5.79
N ARG A 41 23.46 -12.49 -5.83
CA ARG A 41 22.90 -13.24 -6.95
C ARG A 41 21.38 -13.09 -7.03
N TYR A 42 20.72 -12.98 -5.88
CA TYR A 42 19.28 -12.79 -5.81
C TYR A 42 18.87 -11.41 -6.31
N ASP A 43 19.64 -10.39 -5.97
CA ASP A 43 19.44 -9.03 -6.46
C ASP A 43 19.63 -8.96 -7.99
N GLU A 44 20.66 -9.64 -8.53
CA GLU A 44 20.90 -9.74 -9.97
C GLU A 44 19.74 -10.45 -10.69
N PHE A 45 19.29 -11.58 -10.16
CA PHE A 45 18.13 -12.30 -10.69
C PHE A 45 16.84 -11.47 -10.63
N CYS A 46 16.62 -10.77 -9.52
CA CYS A 46 15.50 -9.85 -9.38
C CYS A 46 15.55 -8.73 -10.42
N ALA A 47 16.73 -8.17 -10.70
CA ALA A 47 16.93 -7.14 -11.71
C ALA A 47 16.62 -7.68 -13.13
N GLN A 48 17.11 -8.88 -13.47
CA GLN A 48 16.82 -9.55 -14.75
C GLN A 48 15.32 -9.84 -14.90
N ILE A 49 14.67 -10.34 -13.85
CA ILE A 49 13.21 -10.56 -13.82
C ILE A 49 12.46 -9.24 -14.02
N LYS A 50 12.88 -8.14 -13.37
CA LYS A 50 12.24 -6.82 -13.54
C LYS A 50 12.39 -6.29 -14.96
N LEU A 51 13.57 -6.43 -15.57
CA LEU A 51 13.82 -6.05 -16.96
C LEU A 51 12.95 -6.85 -17.94
N TYR A 52 12.88 -8.16 -17.77
CA TYR A 52 12.02 -9.02 -18.59
C TYR A 52 10.53 -8.71 -18.38
N ARG A 53 10.10 -8.49 -17.13
CA ARG A 53 8.71 -8.12 -16.80
C ARG A 53 8.31 -6.72 -17.30
N GLY A 54 9.28 -5.84 -17.56
CA GLY A 54 9.07 -4.46 -17.99
C GLY A 54 9.26 -4.21 -19.48
N SER A 55 9.54 -5.23 -20.29
CA SER A 55 9.69 -5.08 -21.74
C SER A 55 8.36 -5.30 -22.47
N ASP A 56 8.11 -4.48 -23.49
CA ASP A 56 6.92 -4.56 -24.35
C ASP A 56 6.84 -5.87 -25.17
N ALA A 57 7.92 -6.66 -25.19
CA ALA A 57 7.96 -7.99 -25.81
C ALA A 57 6.97 -8.99 -25.17
N ILE A 58 6.48 -8.75 -23.95
CA ILE A 58 5.42 -9.55 -23.34
C ILE A 58 4.04 -9.24 -23.96
N CYS A 59 3.85 -8.03 -24.51
CA CYS A 59 2.54 -7.58 -25.02
C CYS A 59 2.21 -8.11 -26.42
N GLU A 60 3.19 -8.52 -27.23
CA GLU A 60 2.91 -8.97 -28.61
C GLU A 60 2.31 -10.39 -28.68
N HIS A 61 2.46 -11.21 -27.63
CA HIS A 61 1.86 -12.53 -27.53
C HIS A 61 1.36 -12.80 -26.11
N ASP A 62 0.12 -12.36 -25.83
CA ASP A 62 -0.59 -12.67 -24.60
C ASP A 62 -0.83 -14.19 -24.48
N THR A 63 0.17 -14.88 -23.93
CA THR A 63 0.22 -16.32 -23.68
C THR A 63 -0.02 -16.62 -22.20
N ARG A 64 -0.90 -15.83 -21.56
CA ARG A 64 -1.27 -16.03 -20.15
C ARG A 64 -1.80 -17.46 -19.93
N SER A 65 -1.13 -18.21 -19.07
CA SER A 65 -1.50 -19.59 -18.75
C SER A 65 -2.84 -19.67 -17.99
N PRO A 66 -3.53 -20.81 -17.96
CA PRO A 66 -4.73 -21.00 -17.13
C PRO A 66 -4.51 -20.66 -15.65
N GLN A 67 -3.29 -20.88 -15.14
CA GLN A 67 -2.90 -20.53 -13.78
C GLN A 67 -2.85 -19.01 -13.56
N TRP A 68 -2.54 -18.24 -14.60
CA TRP A 68 -2.58 -16.78 -14.57
C TRP A 68 -4.00 -16.27 -14.32
N PHE A 69 -4.96 -16.74 -15.12
CA PHE A 69 -6.36 -16.37 -14.97
C PHE A 69 -6.95 -16.84 -13.63
N ALA A 70 -6.52 -18.00 -13.13
CA ALA A 70 -6.88 -18.44 -11.78
C ALA A 70 -6.38 -17.46 -10.71
N ARG A 71 -5.15 -16.91 -10.88
CA ARG A 71 -4.60 -15.92 -9.97
C ARG A 71 -5.32 -14.57 -10.07
N ASP A 72 -5.66 -14.10 -11.28
CA ASP A 72 -6.51 -12.91 -11.48
C ASP A 72 -7.82 -13.03 -10.69
N ARG A 73 -8.50 -14.16 -10.78
CA ARG A 73 -9.75 -14.41 -10.04
C ARG A 73 -9.55 -14.37 -8.52
N ILE A 74 -8.46 -14.93 -8.02
CA ILE A 74 -8.13 -14.87 -6.58
C ILE A 74 -7.93 -13.42 -6.15
N ILE A 75 -7.15 -12.64 -6.90
CA ILE A 75 -6.86 -11.23 -6.59
C ILE A 75 -8.15 -10.41 -6.64
N ALA A 76 -8.92 -10.51 -7.72
CA ALA A 76 -10.17 -9.78 -7.89
C ALA A 76 -11.18 -10.11 -6.78
N ARG A 77 -11.27 -11.39 -6.35
CA ARG A 77 -12.09 -11.79 -5.19
C ARG A 77 -11.62 -11.08 -3.92
N LYS A 78 -10.32 -11.07 -3.64
CA LYS A 78 -9.76 -10.41 -2.46
C LYS A 78 -9.90 -8.89 -2.49
N GLN A 79 -9.77 -8.24 -3.65
CA GLN A 79 -10.04 -6.82 -3.79
C GLN A 79 -11.51 -6.47 -3.49
N ARG A 80 -12.46 -7.28 -3.99
CA ARG A 80 -13.89 -7.14 -3.65
C ARG A 80 -14.16 -7.30 -2.16
N GLU A 81 -13.55 -8.30 -1.53
CA GLU A 81 -13.63 -8.48 -0.06
C GLU A 81 -13.06 -7.26 0.68
N ALA A 82 -11.93 -6.72 0.23
CA ALA A 82 -11.31 -5.54 0.82
C ALA A 82 -12.18 -4.29 0.68
N LEU A 83 -12.86 -4.13 -0.47
CA LEU A 83 -13.82 -3.06 -0.69
C LEU A 83 -14.99 -3.14 0.30
N ARG A 84 -15.56 -4.34 0.51
CA ARG A 84 -16.66 -4.57 1.47
C ARG A 84 -16.24 -4.38 2.92
N LYS A 85 -15.05 -4.87 3.30
CA LYS A 85 -14.57 -4.89 4.69
C LYS A 85 -13.75 -3.66 5.10
N GLY A 86 -13.67 -2.62 4.26
CA GLY A 86 -12.90 -1.43 4.62
C GLY A 86 -11.37 -1.63 4.65
N ARG A 87 -10.83 -2.66 3.99
CA ARG A 87 -9.38 -3.01 3.98
C ARG A 87 -8.63 -2.43 2.79
N ASP A 88 -7.30 -2.36 2.88
CA ASP A 88 -6.42 -1.74 1.88
C ASP A 88 -5.76 -2.77 0.94
N VAL A 89 -4.92 -2.28 0.02
CA VAL A 89 -4.18 -3.12 -0.93
C VAL A 89 -3.15 -4.02 -0.22
N SER A 90 -2.60 -3.59 0.92
CA SER A 90 -1.70 -4.43 1.71
C SER A 90 -2.40 -5.71 2.17
N TRP A 91 -3.59 -5.57 2.74
CA TRP A 91 -4.42 -6.69 3.14
C TRP A 91 -4.75 -7.63 1.98
N VAL A 92 -5.04 -7.10 0.78
CA VAL A 92 -5.31 -7.91 -0.41
C VAL A 92 -4.13 -8.83 -0.74
N LYS A 93 -2.91 -8.29 -0.77
CA LYS A 93 -1.69 -9.05 -1.07
C LYS A 93 -1.47 -10.18 -0.06
N THR A 94 -1.58 -9.87 1.23
CA THR A 94 -1.47 -10.86 2.31
C THR A 94 -2.49 -11.99 2.16
N GLN A 95 -3.76 -11.68 1.89
CA GLN A 95 -4.82 -12.68 1.79
C GLN A 95 -4.81 -13.48 0.48
N ALA A 96 -4.22 -12.92 -0.58
CA ALA A 96 -4.01 -13.64 -1.83
C ALA A 96 -2.72 -14.48 -1.81
N GLY A 97 -1.87 -14.33 -0.78
CA GLY A 97 -0.60 -15.03 -0.67
C GLY A 97 0.34 -14.70 -1.84
N ILE A 98 0.38 -13.43 -2.22
CA ILE A 98 1.22 -12.94 -3.33
C ILE A 98 2.05 -11.74 -2.93
N SER A 99 3.19 -11.62 -3.58
CA SER A 99 4.11 -10.49 -3.51
C SER A 99 3.50 -9.20 -4.04
N ASN A 100 4.21 -8.10 -3.76
CA ASN A 100 3.87 -6.80 -4.33
C ASN A 100 4.06 -6.79 -5.86
N SER A 101 5.13 -7.43 -6.36
CA SER A 101 5.40 -7.45 -7.80
C SER A 101 4.39 -8.29 -8.58
N THR A 102 4.04 -9.49 -8.09
CA THR A 102 3.00 -10.32 -8.72
C THR A 102 1.69 -9.54 -8.77
N TYR A 103 1.29 -8.92 -7.65
CA TYR A 103 0.08 -8.09 -7.62
C TYR A 103 0.11 -6.96 -8.67
N ASN A 104 1.20 -6.18 -8.75
CA ASN A 104 1.33 -5.09 -9.71
C ASN A 104 1.27 -5.58 -11.17
N ARG A 105 1.85 -6.74 -11.46
CA ARG A 105 1.81 -7.33 -12.80
C ARG A 105 0.38 -7.72 -13.20
N HIS A 106 -0.38 -8.31 -12.27
CA HIS A 106 -1.80 -8.60 -12.51
C HIS A 106 -2.65 -7.34 -12.63
N VAL A 107 -2.36 -6.28 -11.85
CA VAL A 107 -2.98 -4.96 -12.02
C VAL A 107 -2.71 -4.39 -13.40
N TYR A 108 -1.48 -4.49 -13.91
CA TYR A 108 -1.13 -3.96 -15.23
C TYR A 108 -1.81 -4.72 -16.38
N LEU A 109 -1.85 -6.06 -16.30
CA LEU A 109 -2.29 -6.92 -17.41
C LEU A 109 -3.78 -7.33 -17.36
N SER A 110 -4.45 -7.18 -16.23
CA SER A 110 -5.87 -7.53 -16.08
C SER A 110 -6.73 -6.31 -15.83
N GLN A 111 -7.60 -5.99 -16.79
CA GLN A 111 -8.52 -4.85 -16.71
C GLN A 111 -9.41 -4.91 -15.46
N GLU A 112 -9.92 -6.09 -15.11
CA GLU A 112 -10.77 -6.27 -13.93
C GLU A 112 -10.01 -5.99 -12.63
N VAL A 113 -8.80 -6.55 -12.50
CA VAL A 113 -7.95 -6.36 -11.32
C VAL A 113 -7.52 -4.89 -11.20
N ASN A 114 -7.22 -4.24 -12.33
CA ASN A 114 -6.91 -2.82 -12.36
C ASN A 114 -8.08 -1.95 -11.87
N MET A 115 -9.27 -2.15 -12.43
CA MET A 115 -10.46 -1.39 -12.05
C MET A 115 -10.76 -1.49 -10.56
N LEU A 116 -10.60 -2.68 -9.97
CA LEU A 116 -10.79 -2.89 -8.53
C LEU A 116 -9.68 -2.26 -7.70
N HIS A 117 -8.44 -2.26 -8.19
CA HIS A 117 -7.31 -1.58 -7.55
C HIS A 117 -7.53 -0.07 -7.46
N GLU A 118 -7.93 0.58 -8.56
CA GLU A 118 -8.19 2.02 -8.57
C GLU A 118 -9.34 2.39 -7.64
N LYS A 119 -10.40 1.56 -7.55
CA LYS A 119 -11.47 1.75 -6.55
C LYS A 119 -10.95 1.72 -5.11
N LEU A 120 -10.05 0.79 -4.78
CA LEU A 120 -9.44 0.72 -3.45
C LEU A 120 -8.59 1.96 -3.15
N LYS A 121 -7.83 2.43 -4.15
CA LYS A 121 -6.98 3.63 -4.05
C LYS A 121 -7.81 4.89 -3.86
N GLU A 122 -8.87 5.07 -4.62
CA GLU A 122 -9.81 6.20 -4.48
C GLU A 122 -10.51 6.19 -3.11
N ARG A 123 -10.93 5.03 -2.61
CA ARG A 123 -11.46 4.94 -1.24
C ARG A 123 -10.41 5.32 -0.19
N GLY A 124 -9.15 4.94 -0.41
CA GLY A 124 -8.03 5.34 0.44
C GLY A 124 -7.80 6.85 0.46
N LYS A 125 -7.93 7.51 -0.70
CA LYS A 125 -7.88 8.98 -0.80
C LYS A 125 -9.05 9.65 -0.11
N ARG A 126 -10.29 9.16 -0.31
CA ARG A 126 -11.49 9.68 0.37
C ARG A 126 -11.35 9.60 1.89
N LYS A 127 -10.91 8.47 2.45
CA LYS A 127 -10.64 8.36 3.90
C LYS A 127 -9.58 9.34 4.43
N ARG A 128 -8.61 9.76 3.60
CA ARG A 128 -7.62 10.78 3.99
C ARG A 128 -8.18 12.20 3.90
N ASN A 129 -9.16 12.41 3.02
CA ASN A 129 -9.76 13.71 2.74
C ASN A 129 -11.15 13.88 3.37
N ASP A 130 -11.66 12.90 4.12
CA ASP A 130 -12.93 13.04 4.83
C ASP A 130 -12.77 14.21 5.82
N PRO A 131 -13.57 15.28 5.67
CA PRO A 131 -13.54 16.40 6.60
C PRO A 131 -13.96 15.87 7.95
N LYS A 132 -12.99 15.74 8.85
CA LYS A 132 -13.28 15.39 10.23
C LYS A 132 -13.76 16.63 10.94
N ALA A 133 -14.95 16.53 11.51
CA ALA A 133 -15.44 17.53 12.45
C ALA A 133 -14.36 17.74 13.53
N THR A 134 -13.89 18.97 13.66
CA THR A 134 -12.71 19.35 14.43
C THR A 134 -13.15 20.21 15.59
N ILE A 135 -12.69 19.88 16.79
CA ILE A 135 -12.89 20.71 17.98
C ILE A 135 -11.56 21.40 18.29
N CYS A 136 -11.64 22.70 18.54
CA CYS A 136 -10.54 23.51 19.04
C CYS A 136 -10.95 24.14 20.37
N ILE A 137 -10.13 23.95 21.40
CA ILE A 137 -10.29 24.59 22.71
C ILE A 137 -9.15 25.60 22.87
N ASP A 138 -9.51 26.88 23.02
CA ASP A 138 -8.57 27.90 23.46
C ASP A 138 -8.38 27.76 24.97
N MET A 139 -7.24 27.24 25.39
CA MET A 139 -6.94 27.00 26.81
C MET A 139 -6.75 28.28 27.63
N GLN A 140 -6.61 29.44 26.98
CA GLN A 140 -6.51 30.72 27.68
C GLN A 140 -7.90 31.25 28.07
N THR A 141 -8.87 31.10 27.18
CA THR A 141 -10.25 31.61 27.38
C THR A 141 -11.24 30.52 27.75
N TYR A 142 -10.83 29.26 27.69
CA TYR A 142 -11.66 28.06 27.80
C TYR A 142 -12.81 28.01 26.79
N LYS A 143 -12.72 28.79 25.71
CA LYS A 143 -13.73 28.81 24.67
C LYS A 143 -13.56 27.63 23.73
N ARG A 144 -14.66 26.94 23.48
CA ARG A 144 -14.76 25.81 22.56
C ARG A 144 -15.26 26.28 21.20
N TYR A 145 -14.63 25.78 20.15
CA TYR A 145 -15.00 26.00 18.76
C TYR A 145 -15.18 24.64 18.07
N GLU A 146 -16.25 24.50 17.31
CA GLU A 146 -16.53 23.30 16.52
C GLU A 146 -16.54 23.68 15.04
N PHE A 147 -15.86 22.88 14.23
CA PHE A 147 -15.72 23.09 12.80
C PHE A 147 -16.08 21.82 12.06
N ASP A 148 -16.70 21.95 10.88
CA ASP A 148 -17.04 20.81 10.03
C ASP A 148 -15.79 20.14 9.42
N SER A 149 -14.69 20.88 9.32
CA SER A 149 -13.41 20.36 8.84
C SER A 149 -12.20 21.01 9.51
N ARG A 150 -11.05 20.34 9.46
CA ARG A 150 -9.75 20.87 9.91
C ARG A 150 -9.36 22.15 9.15
N THR A 151 -9.68 22.22 7.86
CA THR A 151 -9.40 23.38 7.02
C THR A 151 -10.23 24.59 7.42
N ASP A 152 -11.45 24.39 7.96
CA ASP A 152 -12.27 25.47 8.48
C ASP A 152 -11.70 26.00 9.81
N CYS A 153 -11.18 25.11 10.66
CA CYS A 153 -10.43 25.49 11.86
C CYS A 153 -9.20 26.34 11.50
N ASP A 154 -8.36 25.87 10.56
CA ASP A 154 -7.18 26.61 10.11
C ASP A 154 -7.56 28.00 9.59
N ARG A 155 -8.62 28.10 8.77
CA ARG A 155 -9.11 29.38 8.24
C ARG A 155 -9.65 30.32 9.31
N TYR A 156 -10.37 29.80 10.31
CA TYR A 156 -10.95 30.63 11.37
C TYR A 156 -9.88 31.32 12.23
N PHE A 157 -8.77 30.63 12.51
CA PHE A 157 -7.66 31.15 13.31
C PHE A 157 -6.52 31.74 12.46
N ASP A 158 -6.70 31.83 11.15
CA ASP A 158 -5.70 32.31 10.18
C ASP A 158 -4.35 31.55 10.28
N TRP A 159 -4.43 30.23 10.43
CA TRP A 159 -3.25 29.35 10.46
C TRP A 159 -2.89 28.85 9.05
N PRO A 160 -1.62 28.47 8.83
CA PRO A 160 -1.23 27.77 7.61
C PRO A 160 -2.09 26.51 7.40
N THR A 161 -2.49 26.24 6.16
CA THR A 161 -3.31 25.07 5.83
C THR A 161 -2.61 23.78 6.23
N GLY A 162 -3.30 22.93 7.01
CA GLY A 162 -2.78 21.66 7.53
C GLY A 162 -2.27 21.74 8.96
N THR A 163 -2.31 22.92 9.60
CA THR A 163 -1.86 23.11 10.99
C THR A 163 -2.69 22.28 11.96
N ALA A 164 -4.02 22.34 11.89
CA ALA A 164 -4.92 21.54 12.71
C ALA A 164 -4.65 20.04 12.54
N SER A 165 -4.42 19.59 11.30
CA SER A 165 -4.09 18.18 11.02
C SER A 165 -2.79 17.74 11.70
N MET A 166 -1.74 18.57 11.60
CA MET A 166 -0.47 18.32 12.27
C MET A 166 -0.61 18.29 13.79
N MET A 167 -1.38 19.20 14.39
CA MET A 167 -1.59 19.26 15.84
C MET A 167 -2.31 18.01 16.35
N VAL A 168 -3.36 17.56 15.67
CA VAL A 168 -4.08 16.32 16.01
C VAL A 168 -3.15 15.10 15.94
N VAL A 169 -2.34 14.97 14.87
CA VAL A 169 -1.43 13.84 14.69
C VAL A 169 -0.31 13.84 15.74
N THR A 170 0.25 15.00 16.03
CA THR A 170 1.38 15.13 16.98
C THR A 170 0.94 15.20 18.43
N LYS A 171 -0.36 15.36 18.71
CA LYS A 171 -0.93 15.61 20.04
C LYS A 171 -0.27 16.79 20.75
N LYS A 172 0.18 17.79 19.99
CA LYS A 172 0.79 19.01 20.51
C LYS A 172 -0.23 20.14 20.53
N HIS A 173 -0.04 21.08 21.45
CA HIS A 173 -0.80 22.32 21.47
C HIS A 173 -0.19 23.34 20.51
N TYR A 174 -1.02 24.02 19.73
CA TYR A 174 -0.53 25.12 18.89
C TYR A 174 -0.21 26.33 19.76
N HIS A 175 1.03 26.80 19.70
CA HIS A 175 1.58 27.86 20.57
C HIS A 175 1.28 27.68 22.07
N HIS A 176 1.17 26.43 22.55
CA HIS A 176 0.78 26.14 23.94
C HIS A 176 -0.59 26.71 24.37
N ARG A 177 -1.43 27.12 23.40
CA ARG A 177 -2.70 27.78 23.66
C ARG A 177 -3.89 26.98 23.16
N TYR A 178 -3.79 26.41 21.97
CA TYR A 178 -4.92 25.73 21.34
C TYR A 178 -4.76 24.22 21.42
N TRP A 179 -5.77 23.56 21.99
CA TRP A 179 -5.87 22.11 21.98
C TRP A 179 -6.88 21.68 20.92
N ILE A 180 -6.44 20.84 19.98
CA ILE A 180 -7.20 20.47 18.79
C ILE A 180 -7.32 18.95 18.75
N PHE A 181 -8.53 18.45 18.52
CA PHE A 181 -8.82 17.03 18.37
C PHE A 181 -10.01 16.80 17.44
N ASP A 182 -10.11 15.58 16.92
CA ASP A 182 -11.27 15.18 16.13
C ASP A 182 -12.47 14.97 17.05
N LYS A 183 -13.67 15.41 16.65
CA LYS A 183 -14.91 15.20 17.41
C LYS A 183 -15.19 13.72 17.70
N GLU A 184 -14.85 12.84 16.75
CA GLU A 184 -14.93 11.39 16.92
C GLU A 184 -14.08 10.87 18.10
N ASP A 185 -12.97 11.54 18.43
CA ASP A 185 -12.10 11.09 19.52
C ASP A 185 -12.67 11.49 20.89
N GLU A 186 -13.42 12.59 20.96
CA GLU A 186 -14.20 12.96 22.15
C GLU A 186 -15.36 11.99 22.39
N GLU A 187 -16.10 11.65 21.34
CA GLU A 187 -17.23 10.70 21.41
C GLU A 187 -16.78 9.31 21.88
N LYS A 188 -15.58 8.87 21.48
CA LYS A 188 -14.97 7.61 21.96
C LYS A 188 -14.56 7.65 23.42
N VAL A 189 -14.09 8.79 23.92
CA VAL A 189 -13.65 8.96 25.31
C VAL A 189 -14.83 9.09 26.27
N HIS A 190 -15.94 9.69 25.82
CA HIS A 190 -17.13 9.92 26.65
C HIS A 190 -18.23 8.85 26.54
N GLY A 191 -18.03 7.81 25.72
CA GLY A 191 -18.88 6.61 25.75
C GLY A 191 -20.33 6.87 25.37
N LYS A 192 -20.62 6.94 24.07
CA LYS A 192 -21.87 6.41 23.54
C LYS A 192 -21.56 5.27 22.59
N VAL A 193 -22.00 4.07 23.01
CA VAL A 193 -22.13 2.85 22.21
C VAL A 193 -23.01 3.14 21.00
#